data_AF-A0A838LWI4-F1
#
_entry.id   AF-A0A838LWI4-F1
#
_cell.length_a   1.000
_cell.length_b   1.000
_cell.length_c   1.000
_cell.angle_alpha   90.00
_cell.angle_beta   90.00
_cell.angle_gamma   90.00
#
_symmetry.space_group_name_H-M   'P 1'
#
loop_
_entity.id
_entity.type
_entity.pdbx_description
1 polymer ?
#
loop_
_entity_poly.entity_id
_entity_poly.type
_entity_poly.pdbx_seq_one_letter_code
_entity_poly.pdbx_strand_id
1 'polypeptide(L)'
;MHHVVIPDGGTTIRVTHQEAGMKYMSRLAILTALAALVPAQAEETADAEELAGLRLQARSLEQKAQTMRAAAEQQHASTERACMVKFLVAACLEDATKTKRNALREAKRVEQEARGIERQIKAREREMKQARRLEEAPERDAEAARRAAKSRGDYAEALQRVERKQAESARRDSK
;
A
#
# COMPACT_ATOMS: atom_id res chain seq x y z
N MET A 1 -5.87 30.09 -39.90
CA MET A 1 -4.78 29.28 -40.48
C MET A 1 -3.92 28.79 -39.33
N HIS A 2 -4.14 27.57 -38.86
CA HIS A 2 -3.23 26.90 -37.93
C HIS A 2 -3.05 25.47 -38.42
N HIS A 3 -1.85 25.20 -38.91
CA HIS A 3 -1.40 23.89 -39.35
C HIS A 3 -0.95 23.09 -38.12
N VAL A 4 -1.47 21.88 -37.98
CA VAL A 4 -0.91 20.86 -37.08
C VAL A 4 -0.25 19.81 -37.96
N VAL A 5 1.06 19.64 -37.79
CA VAL A 5 1.89 18.64 -38.45
C VAL A 5 1.90 17.39 -37.57
N ILE A 6 1.52 16.24 -38.13
CA ILE A 6 1.66 14.91 -37.53
C ILE A 6 2.66 14.12 -38.39
N PRO A 7 3.74 13.57 -37.82
CA PRO A 7 4.69 12.75 -38.57
C PRO A 7 4.18 11.31 -38.73
N ASP A 8 4.33 10.81 -39.97
CA ASP A 8 4.41 9.42 -40.43
C ASP A 8 3.22 8.47 -40.22
N GLY A 9 2.52 8.19 -41.33
CA GLY A 9 1.63 7.04 -41.47
C GLY A 9 0.39 7.34 -42.31
N GLY A 10 0.58 7.48 -43.63
CA GLY A 10 -0.43 8.01 -44.54
C GLY A 10 -1.78 7.27 -44.54
N THR A 11 -2.85 8.05 -44.42
CA THR A 11 -4.08 7.93 -45.22
C THR A 11 -4.81 9.28 -45.17
N THR A 12 -4.70 10.07 -46.23
CA THR A 12 -5.47 11.31 -46.40
C THR A 12 -6.94 10.97 -46.67
N ILE A 13 -7.79 11.00 -45.64
CA ILE A 13 -9.25 11.01 -45.85
C ILE A 13 -9.67 12.46 -46.08
N ARG A 14 -9.86 12.80 -47.36
CA ARG A 14 -10.50 14.05 -47.78
C ARG A 14 -11.98 13.96 -47.39
N VAL A 15 -12.37 14.54 -46.25
CA VAL A 15 -13.79 14.67 -45.92
C VAL A 15 -14.32 15.90 -46.67
N THR A 16 -14.87 15.67 -47.85
CA THR A 16 -15.73 16.64 -48.53
C THR A 16 -16.95 16.88 -47.66
N HIS A 17 -17.10 18.09 -47.13
CA HIS A 17 -18.36 18.56 -46.58
C HIS A 17 -19.38 18.57 -47.73
N GLN A 18 -20.27 17.59 -47.77
CA GLN A 18 -21.47 17.63 -48.59
C GLN A 18 -22.69 17.45 -47.69
N GLU A 19 -23.54 18.46 -47.79
CA GLU A 19 -24.77 18.71 -47.09
C GLU A 19 -25.67 17.46 -47.04
N ALA A 20 -25.89 16.91 -45.85
CA ALA A 20 -27.04 16.07 -45.59
C ALA A 20 -27.34 15.99 -44.09
N GLY A 21 -28.37 16.73 -43.68
CA GLY A 21 -29.31 16.29 -42.66
C GLY A 21 -28.73 16.13 -41.25
N MET A 22 -28.68 17.22 -40.50
CA MET A 22 -29.61 17.53 -39.40
C MET A 22 -30.43 16.36 -38.79
N LYS A 23 -29.82 15.19 -38.55
CA LYS A 23 -30.42 14.02 -37.87
C LYS A 23 -29.39 13.22 -37.05
N TYR A 24 -28.11 13.58 -37.09
CA TYR A 24 -27.05 12.88 -36.35
C TYR A 24 -26.63 13.57 -35.04
N MET A 25 -27.21 14.72 -34.71
CA MET A 25 -26.96 15.45 -33.46
C MET A 25 -27.66 14.85 -32.23
N SER A 26 -28.61 13.93 -32.42
CA SER A 26 -29.36 13.31 -31.31
C SER A 26 -28.75 11.99 -30.81
N ARG A 27 -27.86 11.36 -31.59
CA ARG A 27 -27.23 10.07 -31.21
C ARG A 27 -25.80 10.20 -30.68
N LEU A 28 -25.14 11.34 -30.92
CA LEU A 28 -23.80 11.64 -30.37
C LEU A 28 -23.82 12.17 -28.92
N ALA A 29 -24.96 12.69 -28.46
CA ALA A 29 -25.13 13.12 -27.07
C ALA A 29 -25.35 11.96 -26.08
N ILE A 30 -25.74 10.78 -26.57
CA ILE A 30 -26.04 9.62 -25.71
C ILE A 30 -24.79 8.77 -25.43
N LEU A 31 -23.80 8.78 -26.33
CA LEU A 31 -22.54 8.03 -26.14
C LEU A 31 -21.52 8.72 -25.21
N THR A 32 -21.68 10.01 -24.93
CA THR A 32 -20.83 10.75 -23.97
C THR A 32 -21.39 10.76 -22.54
N ALA A 33 -22.68 10.46 -22.34
CA ALA A 33 -23.31 10.46 -21.02
C ALA A 33 -23.11 9.15 -20.21
N LEU A 34 -22.61 8.07 -20.82
CA LEU A 34 -22.40 6.79 -20.14
C LEU A 34 -21.02 6.60 -19.50
N ALA A 35 -20.07 7.52 -19.71
CA ALA A 35 -18.72 7.40 -19.14
C ALA A 35 -18.58 7.95 -17.72
N ALA A 36 -19.60 8.64 -17.19
CA ALA A 36 -19.55 9.29 -15.87
C ALA A 36 -20.07 8.42 -14.71
N LEU A 37 -20.46 7.17 -14.98
CA LEU A 37 -20.98 6.24 -13.98
C LEU A 37 -20.01 5.09 -13.68
N VAL A 38 -18.71 5.40 -13.60
CA VAL A 38 -17.75 4.44 -13.01
C VAL A 38 -17.93 4.52 -11.49
N PRO A 39 -18.36 3.44 -10.81
CA PRO A 39 -18.49 3.45 -9.37
C PRO A 39 -17.08 3.56 -8.75
N ALA A 40 -16.89 4.50 -7.81
CA ALA A 40 -15.65 4.66 -7.04
C ALA A 40 -15.18 3.37 -6.34
N GLN A 41 -16.09 2.40 -6.16
CA GLN A 41 -15.82 1.04 -5.66
C GLN A 41 -14.85 0.24 -6.56
N ALA A 42 -14.74 0.58 -7.85
CA ALA A 42 -13.85 -0.09 -8.79
C ALA A 42 -12.37 0.22 -8.54
N GLU A 43 -12.04 1.42 -8.05
CA GLU A 43 -10.65 1.79 -7.74
C GLU A 43 -10.17 1.15 -6.43
N GLU A 44 -11.01 1.12 -5.39
CA GLU A 44 -10.64 0.55 -4.09
C GLU A 44 -10.42 -0.98 -4.16
N THR A 45 -11.17 -1.67 -5.03
CA THR A 45 -11.00 -3.11 -5.27
C THR A 45 -9.77 -3.43 -6.10
N ALA A 46 -9.43 -2.58 -7.08
CA ALA A 46 -8.22 -2.72 -7.89
C ALA A 46 -6.94 -2.56 -7.06
N ASP A 47 -6.88 -1.57 -6.15
CA ASP A 47 -5.75 -1.38 -5.24
C ASP A 47 -5.54 -2.56 -4.29
N ALA A 48 -6.63 -3.15 -3.81
CA ALA A 48 -6.58 -4.30 -2.91
C ALA A 48 -6.02 -5.55 -3.62
N GLU A 49 -6.42 -5.79 -4.87
CA GLU A 49 -5.91 -6.89 -5.70
C GLU A 49 -4.42 -6.70 -6.03
N GLU A 50 -4.02 -5.48 -6.42
CA GLU A 50 -2.61 -5.18 -6.72
C GLU A 50 -1.72 -5.42 -5.49
N LEU A 51 -2.14 -4.94 -4.31
CA LEU A 51 -1.42 -5.17 -3.05
C LEU A 51 -1.35 -6.66 -2.69
N ALA A 52 -2.39 -7.44 -2.99
CA ALA A 52 -2.36 -8.89 -2.79
C ALA A 52 -1.34 -9.57 -3.72
N GLY A 53 -1.27 -9.16 -4.98
CA GLY A 53 -0.27 -9.61 -5.94
C GLY A 53 1.16 -9.31 -5.49
N LEU A 54 1.43 -8.09 -5.03
CA LEU A 54 2.74 -7.70 -4.49
C LEU A 54 3.11 -8.52 -3.25
N ARG A 55 2.16 -8.79 -2.34
CA ARG A 55 2.40 -9.63 -1.16
C ARG A 55 2.77 -11.06 -1.55
N LEU A 56 2.09 -11.62 -2.55
CA LEU A 56 2.40 -12.96 -3.07
C LEU A 56 3.81 -13.00 -3.69
N GLN A 57 4.16 -11.98 -4.48
CA GLN A 57 5.49 -11.85 -5.09
C GLN A 57 6.60 -11.76 -4.03
N ALA A 58 6.41 -10.92 -3.00
CA ALA A 58 7.37 -10.81 -1.89
C ALA A 58 7.58 -12.15 -1.20
N ARG A 59 6.50 -12.86 -0.84
CA ARG A 59 6.57 -14.20 -0.22
C ARG A 59 7.30 -15.22 -1.09
N SER A 60 7.04 -15.19 -2.40
CA SER A 60 7.72 -16.08 -3.35
C SER A 60 9.23 -15.84 -3.38
N LEU A 61 9.67 -14.58 -3.40
CA LEU A 61 11.08 -14.22 -3.34
C LEU A 61 11.72 -14.59 -2.00
N GLU A 62 11.02 -14.42 -0.88
CA GLU A 62 11.51 -14.87 0.43
C GLU A 62 11.72 -16.38 0.47
N GLN A 63 10.75 -17.15 0.00
CA GLN A 63 10.86 -18.61 -0.10
C GLN A 63 12.03 -19.01 -0.99
N LYS A 64 12.19 -18.36 -2.15
CA LYS A 64 13.33 -18.58 -3.05
C LYS A 64 14.66 -18.26 -2.36
N ALA A 65 14.77 -17.16 -1.64
CA ALA A 65 15.99 -16.83 -0.90
C ALA A 65 16.30 -17.88 0.20
N GLN A 66 15.28 -18.39 0.88
CA GLN A 66 15.44 -19.44 1.89
C GLN A 66 15.93 -20.76 1.28
N THR A 67 15.33 -21.20 0.18
CA THR A 67 15.75 -22.43 -0.51
C THR A 67 17.18 -22.30 -1.03
N MET A 68 17.58 -21.14 -1.55
CA MET A 68 18.95 -20.87 -1.99
C MET A 68 19.97 -20.94 -0.85
N ARG A 69 19.62 -20.45 0.36
CA ARG A 69 20.49 -20.58 1.54
C ARG A 69 20.64 -22.03 1.96
N ALA A 70 19.53 -22.76 2.08
CA ALA A 70 19.54 -24.16 2.46
C ALA A 70 20.38 -24.98 1.47
N ALA A 71 20.22 -24.74 0.16
CA ALA A 71 21.01 -25.39 -0.87
C ALA A 71 22.50 -25.04 -0.77
N ALA A 72 22.85 -23.77 -0.52
CA ALA A 72 24.24 -23.35 -0.33
C ALA A 72 24.89 -24.00 0.90
N GLU A 73 24.15 -24.13 2.00
CA GLU A 73 24.61 -24.80 3.22
C GLU A 73 24.80 -26.30 3.01
N GLN A 74 23.83 -26.96 2.38
CA GLN A 74 23.90 -28.39 2.06
C GLN A 74 25.08 -28.69 1.12
N GLN A 75 25.25 -27.88 0.07
CA GLN A 75 26.35 -28.03 -0.88
C GLN A 75 27.70 -27.78 -0.23
N HIS A 76 27.79 -26.81 0.70
CA HIS A 76 29.02 -26.58 1.44
C HIS A 76 29.35 -27.77 2.34
N ALA A 77 28.38 -28.30 3.10
CA ALA A 77 28.57 -29.43 3.98
C ALA A 77 28.97 -30.71 3.21
N SER A 78 28.41 -30.93 2.01
CA SER A 78 28.82 -32.06 1.15
C SER A 78 30.25 -31.87 0.63
N THR A 79 30.58 -30.65 0.19
CA THR A 79 31.92 -30.32 -0.33
C THR A 79 32.98 -30.40 0.77
N GLU A 80 32.66 -29.94 1.97
CA GLU A 80 33.55 -30.00 3.14
C GLU A 80 33.96 -31.44 3.46
N ARG A 81 33.01 -32.38 3.49
CA ARG A 81 33.31 -33.81 3.67
C ARG A 81 34.19 -34.35 2.54
N ALA A 82 33.92 -33.94 1.30
CA ALA A 82 34.73 -34.33 0.15
C ALA A 82 36.15 -33.72 0.17
N CYS A 83 36.35 -32.58 0.82
CA CYS A 83 37.67 -31.96 0.96
C CYS A 83 38.59 -32.74 1.90
N MET A 84 38.05 -33.44 2.90
CA MET A 84 38.84 -34.16 3.92
C MET A 84 39.69 -35.29 3.35
N VAL A 85 39.31 -35.85 2.20
CA VAL A 85 40.04 -36.94 1.54
C VAL A 85 41.04 -36.44 0.49
N LYS A 86 41.18 -35.12 0.31
CA LYS A 86 42.13 -34.54 -0.66
C LYS A 86 43.47 -34.22 -0.01
N PHE A 87 44.54 -34.26 -0.81
CA PHE A 87 45.88 -33.90 -0.34
C PHE A 87 45.99 -32.43 0.10
N LEU A 88 45.33 -31.51 -0.63
CA LEU A 88 45.30 -30.08 -0.33
C LEU A 88 43.99 -29.66 0.35
N VAL A 89 43.70 -30.22 1.53
CA VAL A 89 42.45 -29.97 2.27
C VAL A 89 42.20 -28.47 2.47
N ALA A 90 43.22 -27.72 2.90
CA ALA A 90 43.10 -26.29 3.19
C ALA A 90 42.62 -25.47 1.98
N ALA A 91 43.24 -25.67 0.82
CA ALA A 91 42.85 -25.00 -0.42
C ALA A 91 41.41 -25.39 -0.84
N CYS A 92 41.07 -26.68 -0.73
CA CYS A 92 39.72 -27.16 -1.03
C CYS A 92 38.65 -26.49 -0.15
N LEU A 93 38.91 -26.37 1.16
CA LEU A 93 37.99 -25.72 2.10
C LEU A 93 37.85 -24.22 1.83
N GLU A 94 38.92 -23.56 1.42
CA GLU A 94 38.88 -22.15 1.03
C GLU A 94 37.96 -21.95 -0.18
N ASP A 95 38.08 -22.78 -1.21
CA ASP A 95 37.24 -22.73 -2.41
C ASP A 95 35.78 -23.09 -2.11
N ALA A 96 35.55 -24.09 -1.25
CA ALA A 96 34.21 -24.44 -0.77
C ALA A 96 33.56 -23.27 -0.02
N THR A 97 34.35 -22.55 0.79
CA THR A 97 33.89 -21.36 1.53
C THR A 97 33.61 -20.20 0.59
N LYS A 98 34.47 -19.95 -0.41
CA LYS A 98 34.24 -18.92 -1.45
C LYS A 98 32.94 -19.21 -2.20
N THR A 99 32.72 -20.45 -2.60
CA THR A 99 31.51 -20.89 -3.29
C THR A 99 30.26 -20.65 -2.43
N LYS A 100 30.29 -21.07 -1.15
CA LYS A 100 29.20 -20.80 -0.19
C LYS A 100 28.93 -19.30 -0.06
N ARG A 101 29.97 -18.48 0.12
CA ARG A 101 29.83 -17.02 0.26
C ARG A 101 29.17 -16.40 -0.98
N ASN A 102 29.56 -16.81 -2.18
CA ASN A 102 28.96 -16.32 -3.41
C ASN A 102 27.48 -16.69 -3.51
N ALA A 103 27.13 -17.94 -3.21
CA ALA A 103 25.73 -18.39 -3.19
C ALA A 103 24.88 -17.65 -2.14
N LEU A 104 25.44 -17.39 -0.95
CA LEU A 104 24.75 -16.64 0.10
C LEU A 104 24.56 -15.15 -0.26
N ARG A 105 25.51 -14.53 -0.97
CA ARG A 105 25.34 -13.16 -1.50
C ARG A 105 24.19 -13.10 -2.50
N GLU A 106 24.09 -14.11 -3.36
CA GLU A 106 23.01 -14.19 -4.34
C GLU A 106 21.64 -14.38 -3.64
N ALA A 107 21.56 -15.26 -2.65
CA ALA A 107 20.36 -15.39 -1.82
C ALA A 107 20.02 -14.08 -1.07
N LYS A 108 21.04 -13.30 -0.67
CA LYS A 108 20.85 -11.99 -0.03
C LYS A 108 20.27 -10.96 -0.99
N ARG A 109 20.69 -10.98 -2.27
CA ARG A 109 20.11 -10.12 -3.32
C ARG A 109 18.61 -10.37 -3.49
N VAL A 110 18.22 -11.63 -3.62
CA VAL A 110 16.79 -12.01 -3.71
C VAL A 110 16.01 -11.59 -2.46
N GLU A 111 16.59 -11.72 -1.27
CA GLU A 111 15.95 -11.23 -0.03
C GLU A 111 15.78 -9.70 -0.05
N GLN A 112 16.76 -8.96 -0.56
CA GLN A 112 16.68 -7.50 -0.67
C GLN A 112 15.60 -7.05 -1.66
N GLU A 113 15.40 -7.78 -2.75
CA GLU A 113 14.30 -7.57 -3.69
C GLU A 113 12.94 -7.76 -3.00
N ALA A 114 12.77 -8.86 -2.25
CA ALA A 114 11.55 -9.10 -1.47
C ALA A 114 11.27 -7.96 -0.50
N ARG A 115 12.27 -7.54 0.29
CA ARG A 115 12.16 -6.40 1.21
C ARG A 115 11.88 -5.08 0.48
N GLY A 116 12.31 -4.94 -0.77
CA GLY A 116 11.97 -3.81 -1.63
C GLY A 116 10.47 -3.73 -1.89
N ILE A 117 9.86 -4.86 -2.25
CA ILE A 117 8.42 -4.96 -2.47
C ILE A 117 7.65 -4.72 -1.16
N GLU A 118 8.11 -5.28 -0.03
CA GLU A 118 7.48 -5.02 1.27
C GLU A 118 7.47 -3.53 1.63
N ARG A 119 8.54 -2.80 1.32
CA ARG A 119 8.59 -1.35 1.54
C ARG A 119 7.57 -0.62 0.66
N GLN A 120 7.40 -1.05 -0.58
CA GLN A 120 6.38 -0.50 -1.49
C GLN A 120 4.97 -0.75 -0.97
N ILE A 121 4.66 -1.97 -0.52
CA ILE A 121 3.38 -2.33 0.09
C ILE A 121 3.09 -1.42 1.28
N LYS A 122 4.06 -1.28 2.20
CA LYS A 122 3.91 -0.43 3.40
C LYS A 122 3.75 1.06 3.05
N ALA A 123 4.36 1.54 1.98
CA ALA A 123 4.19 2.92 1.52
C ALA A 123 2.76 3.14 1.05
N ARG A 124 2.25 2.27 0.17
CA ARG A 124 0.87 2.34 -0.33
C ARG A 124 -0.17 2.20 0.77
N GLU A 125 0.02 1.27 1.70
CA GLU A 125 -0.88 1.11 2.86
C GLU A 125 -0.93 2.39 3.72
N ARG A 126 0.20 3.10 3.86
CA ARG A 126 0.24 4.37 4.59
C ARG A 126 -0.51 5.46 3.84
N GLU A 127 -0.37 5.53 2.53
CA GLU A 127 -1.08 6.49 1.67
C GLU A 127 -2.60 6.25 1.74
N MET A 128 -3.04 5.01 1.56
CA MET A 128 -4.46 4.63 1.70
C MET A 128 -5.00 4.97 3.09
N LYS A 129 -4.23 4.67 4.15
CA LYS A 129 -4.63 5.01 5.53
C LYS A 129 -4.70 6.52 5.74
N GLN A 130 -3.81 7.29 5.11
CA GLN A 130 -3.85 8.74 5.18
C GLN A 130 -5.06 9.30 4.43
N ALA A 131 -5.37 8.76 3.25
CA ALA A 131 -6.57 9.13 2.50
C ALA A 131 -7.84 8.90 3.32
N ARG A 132 -8.01 7.71 3.91
CA ARG A 132 -9.14 7.41 4.82
C ARG A 132 -9.21 8.36 6.01
N ARG A 133 -8.07 8.71 6.62
CA ARG A 133 -8.05 9.66 7.74
C ARG A 133 -8.51 11.07 7.37
N LEU A 134 -8.23 11.49 6.13
CA LEU A 134 -8.68 12.79 5.61
C LEU A 134 -10.18 12.76 5.31
N GLU A 135 -10.68 11.65 4.75
CA GLU A 135 -12.11 11.43 4.52
C GLU A 135 -12.92 11.40 5.82
N GLU A 136 -12.40 10.71 6.85
CA GLU A 136 -13.02 10.59 8.18
C GLU A 136 -12.77 11.81 9.09
N ALA A 137 -11.97 12.79 8.67
CA ALA A 137 -11.63 13.96 9.48
C ALA A 137 -12.86 14.74 10.02
N PRO A 138 -13.87 15.11 9.20
CA PRO A 138 -15.02 15.87 9.69
C PRO A 138 -15.84 15.10 10.73
N GLU A 139 -16.04 13.79 10.53
CA GLU A 139 -16.78 12.97 11.48
C GLU A 139 -16.03 12.84 12.81
N ARG A 140 -14.71 12.64 12.74
CA ARG A 140 -13.84 12.60 13.92
C ARG A 140 -13.83 13.91 14.68
N ASP A 141 -13.80 15.05 13.98
CA ASP A 141 -13.83 16.36 14.62
C ASP A 141 -15.18 16.64 15.28
N ALA A 142 -16.28 16.27 14.62
CA ALA A 142 -17.62 16.34 15.19
C ALA A 142 -17.76 15.44 16.43
N GLU A 143 -17.22 14.23 16.39
CA GLU A 143 -17.21 13.32 17.54
C GLU A 143 -16.36 13.87 18.69
N ALA A 144 -15.17 14.40 18.40
CA ALA A 144 -14.31 15.04 19.39
C ALA A 144 -15.02 16.21 20.07
N ALA A 145 -15.70 17.07 19.30
CA ALA A 145 -16.49 18.17 19.83
C ALA A 145 -17.64 17.69 20.73
N ARG A 146 -18.39 16.64 20.32
CA ARG A 146 -19.45 16.03 21.14
C ARG A 146 -18.90 15.48 22.46
N ARG A 147 -17.79 14.75 22.41
CA ARG A 147 -17.12 14.20 23.61
C ARG A 147 -16.64 15.32 24.54
N ALA A 148 -16.06 16.39 23.99
CA ALA A 148 -15.63 17.55 24.77
C ALA A 148 -16.83 18.27 25.44
N ALA A 149 -17.93 18.47 24.72
CA ALA A 149 -19.14 19.08 25.27
C ALA A 149 -19.73 18.25 26.43
N LYS A 150 -19.82 16.92 26.24
CA LYS A 150 -20.26 16.01 27.30
C LYS A 150 -19.37 16.10 28.53
N SER A 151 -18.05 16.04 28.34
CA SER A 151 -17.10 16.12 29.46
C SER A 151 -17.20 17.44 30.24
N ARG A 152 -17.47 18.57 29.55
CA ARG A 152 -17.72 19.85 30.22
C ARG A 152 -19.00 19.83 31.05
N GLY A 153 -20.06 19.22 30.52
CA GLY A 153 -21.31 19.02 31.25
C GLY A 153 -21.13 18.16 32.50
N ASP A 154 -20.47 17.00 32.36
CA ASP A 154 -20.19 16.08 33.46
C ASP A 154 -19.38 16.77 34.59
N TYR A 155 -18.42 17.62 34.22
CA TYR A 155 -17.62 18.40 35.17
C TYR A 155 -18.45 19.48 35.87
N ALA A 156 -19.28 20.24 35.13
CA ALA A 156 -20.15 21.24 35.71
C ALA A 156 -21.17 20.62 36.69
N GLU A 157 -21.74 19.47 36.35
CA GLU A 157 -22.64 18.73 37.24
C GLU A 157 -21.89 18.25 38.50
N ALA A 158 -20.65 17.78 38.36
CA ALA A 158 -19.83 17.37 39.50
C ALA A 158 -19.59 18.54 40.48
N LEU A 159 -19.29 19.74 39.97
CA LEU A 159 -19.14 20.94 40.80
C LEU A 159 -20.45 21.28 41.52
N GLN A 160 -21.58 21.29 40.82
CA GLN A 160 -22.89 21.56 41.43
C GLN A 160 -23.24 20.54 42.52
N ARG A 161 -22.89 19.26 42.34
CA ARG A 161 -23.07 18.24 43.39
C ARG A 161 -22.21 18.52 44.62
N VAL A 162 -20.98 19.00 44.45
CA VAL A 162 -20.11 19.38 45.56
C VAL A 162 -20.67 20.59 46.30
N GLU A 163 -21.06 21.64 45.58
CA GLU A 163 -21.65 22.86 46.16
C GLU A 163 -22.93 22.57 46.94
N ARG A 164 -23.83 21.75 46.38
CA ARG A 164 -25.05 21.32 47.07
C ARG A 164 -24.76 20.59 48.37
N LYS A 165 -23.79 19.66 48.36
CA LYS A 165 -23.38 18.93 49.56
C LYS A 165 -22.81 19.87 50.62
N GLN A 166 -22.00 20.84 50.22
CA GLN A 166 -21.45 21.85 51.15
C GLN A 166 -22.54 22.72 51.77
N ALA A 167 -23.50 23.19 50.96
CA ALA A 167 -24.62 23.98 51.44
C ALA A 167 -25.53 23.17 52.38
N GLU A 168 -25.77 21.89 52.09
CA GLU A 168 -26.52 20.99 52.96
C GLU A 168 -25.81 20.76 54.30
N SER A 169 -24.50 20.52 54.29
CA SER A 169 -23.72 20.40 55.54
C SER A 169 -23.77 21.70 56.37
N ALA A 170 -23.60 22.87 55.74
CA ALA A 170 -23.64 24.15 56.43
C ALA A 170 -25.01 24.41 57.08
N ARG A 171 -26.11 24.03 56.42
CA ARG A 171 -27.47 24.12 57.00
C ARG A 171 -27.63 23.19 58.21
N ARG A 172 -27.09 21.96 58.14
CA ARG A 172 -27.16 21.01 59.25
C ARG A 172 -26.39 21.49 60.47
N ASP A 173 -25.23 22.12 60.27
CA ASP A 173 -24.38 22.59 61.37
C ASP A 173 -24.90 23.88 62.04
N SER A 174 -25.82 24.60 61.39
CA SER A 174 -26.47 25.82 61.92
C SER A 174 -27.73 25.60 62.75
N LYS A 175 -28.15 24.35 62.95
CA LYS A 175 -29.39 23.96 63.65
C LYS A 175 -29.08 23.18 64.92
#